data_AF-A0A126V3V0-F1
#
_entry.id   AF-A0A126V3V0-F1
#
_cell.length_a   1.000
_cell.length_b   1.000
_cell.length_c   1.000
_cell.angle_alpha   90.00
_cell.angle_beta   90.00
_cell.angle_gamma   90.00
#
_symmetry.space_group_name_H-M   'P 1'
#
loop_
_entity.id
_entity.type
_entity.pdbx_description
1 polymer ?
#
loop_
_entity_poly.entity_id
_entity_poly.type
_entity_poly.pdbx_seq_one_letter_code
_entity_poly.pdbx_strand_id
1 'polypeptide(L)'
;MITQCSLKQFIACFEPAPPRTTALEQKIQIGTGFHGKWYRSQREHWLGWMFFQDAKALEKGIDPAGLPAKHVWNRLKCSPMMFWLAEVSGVSPSLLEAAENAAIRATLINPKDGNPHGRLMREVLPWDVIEEALSDGSAKLPIDETNVCALQAFERLADFRSKYRQYLSEA
;
A
#
# COMPACT_ATOMS: atom_id res chain seq x y z
N MET A 1 -12.13 -2.40 14.19
CA MET A 1 -10.70 -2.71 14.00
C MET A 1 -10.54 -3.43 12.68
N ILE A 2 -9.80 -2.83 11.74
CA ILE A 2 -9.52 -3.45 10.44
C ILE A 2 -8.34 -4.44 10.58
N THR A 3 -8.53 -5.67 10.12
CA THR A 3 -7.48 -6.69 10.03
C THR A 3 -6.71 -6.60 8.71
N GLN A 4 -5.54 -7.23 8.63
CA GLN A 4 -4.76 -7.32 7.38
C GLN A 4 -5.56 -7.97 6.25
N CYS A 5 -6.35 -9.01 6.56
CA CYS A 5 -7.27 -9.61 5.60
C CYS A 5 -8.27 -8.59 5.07
N SER A 6 -8.99 -7.89 5.94
CA SER A 6 -9.94 -6.85 5.51
C SER A 6 -9.26 -5.72 4.73
N LEU A 7 -8.06 -5.30 5.13
CA LEU A 7 -7.28 -4.29 4.40
C LEU A 7 -6.95 -4.76 2.97
N LYS A 8 -6.50 -6.01 2.78
CA LYS A 8 -6.28 -6.57 1.44
C LYS A 8 -7.55 -6.53 0.59
N GLN A 9 -8.70 -6.89 1.17
CA GLN A 9 -9.97 -6.89 0.46
C GLN A 9 -10.40 -5.48 0.01
N PHE A 10 -10.18 -4.46 0.85
CA PHE A 10 -10.41 -3.07 0.46
C PHE A 10 -9.48 -2.66 -0.69
N ILE A 11 -8.17 -2.88 -0.54
CA ILE A 11 -7.15 -2.56 -1.55
C ILE A 11 -7.49 -3.23 -2.89
N ALA A 12 -7.90 -4.50 -2.86
CA ALA A 12 -8.23 -5.25 -4.06
C ALA A 12 -9.47 -4.69 -4.78
N CYS A 13 -10.38 -4.02 -4.07
CA CYS A 13 -11.60 -3.45 -4.66
C CYS A 13 -11.39 -2.09 -5.34
N PHE A 14 -10.37 -1.32 -4.94
CA PHE A 14 -10.21 0.06 -5.39
C PHE A 14 -9.61 0.21 -6.79
N GLU A 15 -9.86 1.37 -7.39
CA GLU A 15 -9.30 1.78 -8.68
C GLU A 15 -7.76 1.86 -8.61
N PRO A 16 -7.01 1.20 -9.50
CA PRO A 16 -5.54 1.21 -9.48
C PRO A 16 -4.91 2.58 -9.77
N ALA A 17 -5.55 3.47 -10.55
CA ALA A 17 -4.95 4.72 -11.01
C ALA A 17 -5.82 5.96 -10.71
N PRO A 18 -6.01 6.31 -9.43
CA PRO A 18 -6.78 7.50 -9.07
C PRO A 18 -5.98 8.79 -9.36
N PRO A 19 -6.66 9.87 -9.76
CA PRO A 19 -6.04 11.01 -10.43
C PRO A 19 -5.05 11.79 -9.56
N ARG A 20 -5.30 11.96 -8.26
CA ARG A 20 -4.38 12.73 -7.39
C ARG A 20 -3.12 11.94 -7.10
N THR A 21 -3.21 10.63 -6.94
CA THR A 21 -2.04 9.76 -6.79
C THR A 21 -1.17 9.82 -8.04
N THR A 22 -1.76 9.71 -9.22
CA THR A 22 -1.02 9.83 -10.48
C THR A 22 -0.33 11.20 -10.57
N ALA A 23 -1.05 12.28 -10.25
CA ALA A 23 -0.46 13.63 -10.22
C ALA A 23 0.69 13.75 -9.20
N LEU A 24 0.53 13.17 -8.01
CA LEU A 24 1.57 13.16 -6.97
C LEU A 24 2.81 12.42 -7.46
N GLU A 25 2.66 11.20 -8.00
CA GLU A 25 3.78 10.39 -8.52
C GLU A 25 4.58 11.17 -9.57
N GLN A 26 3.89 11.84 -10.51
CA GLN A 26 4.54 12.71 -11.48
C GLN A 26 5.25 13.90 -10.83
N LYS A 27 4.63 14.53 -9.83
CA LYS A 27 5.20 15.70 -9.14
C LYS A 27 6.46 15.35 -8.36
N ILE A 28 6.48 14.21 -7.69
CA ILE A 28 7.60 13.80 -6.83
C ILE A 28 8.60 12.85 -7.51
N GLN A 29 8.28 12.37 -8.72
CA GLN A 29 9.09 11.43 -9.49
C GLN A 29 9.39 10.12 -8.73
N ILE A 30 8.45 9.68 -7.89
CA ILE A 30 8.51 8.42 -7.12
C ILE A 30 7.20 7.69 -7.33
N GLY A 31 7.27 6.38 -7.57
CA GLY A 31 6.09 5.53 -7.77
C GLY A 31 6.12 4.87 -9.14
N THR A 32 4.94 4.63 -9.70
CA THR A 32 4.74 3.99 -10.99
C THR A 32 5.53 4.70 -12.10
N GLY A 33 6.34 3.95 -12.87
CA GLY A 33 7.14 4.50 -13.98
C GLY A 33 8.46 5.17 -13.57
N PHE A 34 8.73 5.35 -12.28
CA PHE A 34 9.96 5.95 -11.79
C PHE A 34 10.89 4.91 -11.15
N HIS A 35 12.20 5.16 -11.17
CA HIS A 35 13.21 4.36 -10.47
C HIS A 35 13.17 2.82 -10.71
N GLY A 36 12.66 2.37 -11.86
CA GLY A 36 12.58 0.95 -12.20
C GLY A 36 11.75 0.12 -11.22
N LYS A 37 10.65 0.70 -10.68
CA LYS A 37 9.72 -0.03 -9.82
C LYS A 37 9.08 -1.20 -10.58
N TRP A 38 8.85 -2.31 -9.89
CA TRP A 38 8.34 -3.56 -10.48
C TRP A 38 6.83 -3.50 -10.78
N TYR A 39 6.11 -2.68 -10.01
CA TYR A 39 4.66 -2.52 -10.08
C TYR A 39 4.25 -1.49 -11.13
N ARG A 40 3.01 -1.63 -11.60
CA ARG A 40 2.31 -0.79 -12.60
C ARG A 40 1.26 0.11 -11.97
N SER A 41 0.95 -0.09 -10.70
CA SER A 41 0.05 0.75 -9.91
C SER A 41 0.36 0.61 -8.42
N GLN A 42 -0.12 1.58 -7.63
CA GLN A 42 0.00 1.52 -6.18
C GLN A 42 -0.88 0.41 -5.56
N ARG A 43 -2.00 0.05 -6.20
CA ARG A 43 -2.78 -1.15 -5.86
C ARG A 43 -1.96 -2.43 -5.98
N GLU A 44 -1.28 -2.62 -7.12
CA GLU A 44 -0.44 -3.79 -7.35
C GLU A 44 0.73 -3.83 -6.34
N HIS A 45 1.35 -2.67 -6.07
CA HIS A 45 2.40 -2.55 -5.07
C HIS A 45 1.91 -2.99 -3.68
N TRP A 46 0.72 -2.54 -3.27
CA TRP A 46 0.07 -2.94 -2.02
C TRP A 46 -0.19 -4.43 -1.93
N LEU A 47 -0.82 -4.99 -2.96
CA LEU A 47 -1.21 -6.40 -2.95
C LEU A 47 0.01 -7.33 -2.91
N GLY A 48 1.03 -7.06 -3.74
CA GLY A 48 2.26 -7.85 -3.72
C GLY A 48 3.04 -7.69 -2.40
N TRP A 49 3.06 -6.49 -1.81
CA TRP A 49 3.70 -6.30 -0.51
C TRP A 49 2.92 -7.00 0.62
N MET A 50 1.60 -6.92 0.63
CA MET A 50 0.76 -7.60 1.63
C MET A 50 0.90 -9.12 1.53
N PHE A 51 0.93 -9.69 0.33
CA PHE A 51 1.20 -11.12 0.13
C PHE A 51 2.53 -11.53 0.78
N PHE A 52 3.59 -10.78 0.52
CA PHE A 52 4.89 -11.03 1.16
C PHE A 52 4.80 -10.93 2.68
N GLN A 53 4.06 -9.95 3.21
CA GLN A 53 3.88 -9.80 4.65
C GLN A 53 3.13 -10.98 5.28
N ASP A 54 2.15 -11.54 4.57
CA ASP A 54 1.39 -12.72 5.01
C ASP A 54 2.26 -13.98 5.00
N ALA A 55 3.02 -14.22 3.92
CA ALA A 55 3.97 -15.32 3.85
C ALA A 55 5.00 -15.27 5.00
N LYS A 56 5.54 -14.07 5.30
CA LYS A 56 6.44 -13.87 6.45
C LYS A 56 5.79 -14.11 7.82
N ALA A 57 4.47 -13.99 7.93
CA ALA A 57 3.73 -14.32 9.15
C ALA A 57 3.53 -15.83 9.27
N LEU A 58 3.18 -16.50 8.16
CA LEU A 58 3.00 -17.95 8.09
C LEU A 58 4.30 -18.71 8.41
N GLU A 59 5.45 -18.26 7.90
CA GLU A 59 6.78 -18.79 8.27
C GLU A 59 7.04 -18.78 9.79
N LYS A 60 6.34 -17.91 10.53
CA LYS A 60 6.44 -17.78 11.99
C LYS A 60 5.32 -18.49 12.74
N GLY A 61 4.46 -19.23 12.05
CA GLY A 61 3.27 -19.88 12.61
C GLY A 61 2.18 -18.89 13.06
N ILE A 62 2.16 -17.68 12.50
CA ILE A 62 1.18 -16.64 12.83
C ILE A 62 0.14 -16.57 11.71
N ASP A 63 -1.14 -16.68 12.06
CA ASP A 63 -2.24 -16.46 11.13
C ASP A 63 -2.33 -14.96 10.74
N PRO A 64 -2.04 -14.59 9.47
CA PRO A 64 -2.11 -13.21 9.04
C PRO A 64 -3.54 -12.65 9.01
N ALA A 65 -4.57 -13.49 8.92
CA ALA A 65 -5.95 -13.04 8.75
C ALA A 65 -6.47 -12.23 9.95
N GLY A 66 -6.00 -12.58 11.16
CA GLY A 66 -6.33 -11.90 12.42
C GLY A 66 -5.41 -10.73 12.78
N LEU A 67 -4.33 -10.49 12.04
CA LEU A 67 -3.38 -9.44 12.39
C LEU A 67 -3.98 -8.04 12.20
N PRO A 68 -3.73 -7.09 13.11
CA PRO A 68 -4.16 -5.70 12.92
C PRO A 68 -3.51 -5.05 11.69
N ALA A 69 -4.32 -4.39 10.84
CA ALA A 69 -3.83 -3.67 9.66
C ALA A 69 -2.91 -2.48 10.01
N LYS A 70 -3.09 -1.90 11.20
CA LYS A 70 -2.19 -0.88 11.77
C LYS A 70 -0.70 -1.28 11.72
N HIS A 71 -0.39 -2.57 11.88
CA HIS A 71 0.99 -3.06 11.86
C HIS A 71 1.67 -2.93 10.48
N VAL A 72 0.93 -3.10 9.38
CA VAL A 72 1.49 -2.88 8.04
C VAL A 72 1.58 -1.39 7.74
N TRP A 73 0.55 -0.60 8.10
CA TRP A 73 0.58 0.86 7.92
C TRP A 73 1.80 1.53 8.57
N ASN A 74 2.12 1.13 9.80
CA ASN A 74 3.25 1.68 10.55
C ASN A 74 4.63 1.34 9.95
N ARG A 75 4.72 0.29 9.11
CA ARG A 75 5.97 -0.15 8.47
C ARG A 75 6.15 0.40 7.06
N LEU A 76 5.11 0.99 6.48
CA LEU A 76 5.20 1.59 5.15
C LEU A 76 6.21 2.73 5.11
N LYS A 77 6.90 2.81 3.98
CA LYS A 77 7.82 3.90 3.66
C LYS A 77 7.47 4.60 2.35
N CYS A 78 6.62 4.01 1.52
CA CYS A 78 6.29 4.55 0.20
C CYS A 78 5.21 5.62 0.29
N SER A 79 5.59 6.89 0.14
CA SER A 79 4.64 8.02 0.14
C SER A 79 3.52 7.87 -0.88
N PRO A 80 3.79 7.56 -2.18
CA PRO A 80 2.70 7.36 -3.15
C PRO A 80 1.73 6.24 -2.77
N MET A 81 2.22 5.17 -2.14
CA MET A 81 1.41 4.02 -1.74
C MET A 81 0.48 4.36 -0.58
N MET A 82 0.99 5.14 0.38
CA MET A 82 0.20 5.65 1.49
C MET A 82 -0.82 6.69 1.03
N PHE A 83 -0.42 7.59 0.13
CA PHE A 83 -1.30 8.59 -0.45
C PHE A 83 -2.42 7.94 -1.27
N TRP A 84 -2.09 6.94 -2.08
CA TRP A 84 -3.07 6.16 -2.84
C TRP A 84 -4.17 5.60 -1.96
N LEU A 85 -3.81 4.94 -0.85
CA LEU A 85 -4.80 4.34 0.05
C LEU A 85 -5.73 5.42 0.63
N ALA A 86 -5.18 6.57 1.03
CA ALA A 86 -5.97 7.68 1.55
C ALA A 86 -6.93 8.26 0.51
N GLU A 87 -6.49 8.42 -0.74
CA GLU A 87 -7.33 8.93 -1.82
C GLU A 87 -8.49 7.98 -2.13
N VAL A 88 -8.21 6.70 -2.35
CA VAL A 88 -9.24 5.73 -2.73
C VAL A 88 -10.17 5.38 -1.58
N SER A 89 -9.73 5.53 -0.32
CA SER A 89 -10.59 5.37 0.85
C SER A 89 -11.47 6.59 1.13
N GLY A 90 -11.34 7.67 0.36
CA GLY A 90 -12.16 8.87 0.54
C GLY A 90 -11.74 9.80 1.67
N VAL A 91 -10.45 9.83 2.04
CA VAL A 91 -9.95 10.83 3.00
C VAL A 91 -10.23 12.25 2.49
N SER A 92 -10.55 13.16 3.41
CA SER A 92 -10.97 14.52 3.07
C SER A 92 -9.96 15.27 2.19
N PRO A 93 -10.42 16.16 1.29
CA PRO A 93 -9.53 16.89 0.37
C PRO A 93 -8.41 17.67 1.07
N SER A 94 -8.70 18.27 2.23
CA SER A 94 -7.73 19.04 3.02
C SER A 94 -6.62 18.18 3.62
N LEU A 95 -6.94 16.98 4.10
CA LEU A 95 -5.93 16.02 4.58
C LEU A 95 -5.09 15.48 3.43
N LEU A 96 -5.69 15.23 2.27
CA LEU A 96 -4.96 14.83 1.07
C LEU A 96 -4.01 15.94 0.59
N GLU A 97 -4.40 17.22 0.62
CA GLU A 97 -3.47 18.33 0.33
C GLU A 97 -2.30 18.38 1.31
N ALA A 98 -2.56 18.19 2.61
CA ALA A 98 -1.51 18.12 3.62
C ALA A 98 -0.58 16.92 3.40
N ALA A 99 -1.11 15.77 2.96
CA ALA A 99 -0.36 14.56 2.69
C ALA A 99 0.51 14.71 1.42
N GLU A 100 0.00 15.36 0.38
CA GLU A 100 0.78 15.73 -0.81
C GLU A 100 1.96 16.63 -0.43
N ASN A 101 1.71 17.67 0.39
CA ASN A 101 2.75 18.53 0.90
C ASN A 101 3.78 17.77 1.74
N ALA A 102 3.36 16.80 2.55
CA ALA A 102 4.26 15.94 3.31
C ALA A 102 5.14 15.06 2.41
N ALA A 103 4.59 14.51 1.34
CA ALA A 103 5.33 13.73 0.34
C ALA A 103 6.38 14.60 -0.39
N ILE A 104 6.03 15.82 -0.78
CA ILE A 104 6.95 16.78 -1.40
C ILE A 104 8.07 17.16 -0.42
N ARG A 105 7.75 17.48 0.84
CA ARG A 105 8.78 17.77 1.85
C ARG A 105 9.73 16.58 2.05
N ALA A 106 9.21 15.35 2.00
CA ALA A 106 10.04 14.16 2.13
C ALA A 106 11.06 14.05 0.98
N THR A 107 10.68 14.42 -0.25
CA THR A 107 11.56 14.31 -1.42
C THR A 107 12.72 15.31 -1.38
N LEU A 108 12.50 16.48 -0.77
CA LEU A 108 13.55 17.46 -0.49
C LEU A 108 14.61 16.92 0.48
N ILE A 109 14.25 15.96 1.33
CA ILE A 109 15.17 15.32 2.29
C ILE A 109 15.81 14.08 1.68
N ASN A 110 15.01 13.23 1.04
CA ASN A 110 15.46 12.04 0.34
C ASN A 110 14.72 11.93 -1.00
N PRO A 111 15.39 12.10 -2.15
CA PRO A 111 14.74 12.07 -3.45
C PRO A 111 14.30 10.66 -3.89
N LYS A 112 14.61 9.63 -3.09
CA LYS A 112 14.20 8.24 -3.34
C LYS A 112 13.28 7.76 -2.23
N ASP A 113 12.38 6.85 -2.60
CA ASP A 113 11.52 6.13 -1.66
C ASP A 113 12.30 5.52 -0.47
N GLY A 114 11.80 5.69 0.75
CA GLY A 114 12.50 5.31 1.98
C GLY A 114 12.26 6.27 3.15
N ASN A 115 13.15 6.30 4.14
CA ASN A 115 13.03 7.33 5.19
C ASN A 115 13.41 8.70 4.58
N PRO A 116 12.69 9.81 4.90
CA PRO A 116 11.65 9.96 5.93
C PRO A 116 10.21 9.84 5.43
N HIS A 117 9.97 9.46 4.17
CA HIS A 117 8.65 9.46 3.51
C HIS A 117 7.51 8.92 4.38
N GLY A 118 7.58 7.65 4.79
CA GLY A 118 6.52 7.06 5.60
C GLY A 118 6.29 7.74 6.96
N ARG A 119 7.34 8.29 7.57
CA ARG A 119 7.21 9.05 8.83
C ARG A 119 6.41 10.32 8.62
N LEU A 120 6.81 11.15 7.65
CA LEU A 120 6.14 12.42 7.36
C LEU A 120 4.70 12.21 6.88
N MET A 121 4.43 11.15 6.13
CA MET A 121 3.08 10.79 5.74
C MET A 121 2.21 10.45 6.96
N ARG A 122 2.72 9.69 7.93
CA ARG A 122 1.97 9.33 9.16
C ARG A 122 1.69 10.50 10.10
N GLU A 123 2.47 11.59 10.02
CA GLU A 123 2.19 12.82 10.78
C GLU A 123 0.88 13.48 10.31
N VAL A 124 0.52 13.29 9.04
CA VAL A 124 -0.72 13.83 8.45
C VAL A 124 -1.82 12.77 8.34
N LEU A 125 -1.44 11.54 8.03
CA LEU A 125 -2.31 10.38 7.86
C LEU A 125 -1.98 9.33 8.94
N PRO A 126 -2.32 9.59 10.21
CA PRO A 126 -2.26 8.57 11.23
C PRO A 126 -3.25 7.42 10.90
N TRP A 127 -3.04 6.26 11.53
CA TRP A 127 -3.81 5.05 11.17
C TRP A 127 -5.31 5.21 11.41
N ASP A 128 -5.71 5.90 12.47
CA ASP A 128 -7.10 6.21 12.80
C ASP A 128 -7.83 6.94 11.67
N VAL A 129 -7.20 7.93 11.03
CA VAL A 129 -7.76 8.62 9.85
C VAL A 129 -8.03 7.65 8.70
N ILE A 130 -7.10 6.72 8.43
CA ILE A 130 -7.26 5.71 7.38
C ILE A 130 -8.32 4.68 7.76
N GLU A 131 -8.34 4.26 9.03
CA GLU A 131 -9.29 3.27 9.53
C GLU A 131 -10.73 3.79 9.52
N GLU A 132 -10.94 5.05 9.87
CA GLU A 132 -12.24 5.73 9.74
C GLU A 132 -12.68 5.78 8.28
N ALA A 133 -11.83 6.28 7.38
CA ALA A 133 -12.15 6.40 5.95
C ALA A 133 -12.50 5.04 5.29
N LEU A 134 -11.77 3.97 5.65
CA LEU A 134 -12.07 2.62 5.17
C LEU A 134 -13.38 2.07 5.74
N SER A 135 -13.75 2.44 6.97
CA SER A 135 -14.96 1.95 7.64
C SER A 135 -16.24 2.59 7.11
N ASP A 136 -16.17 3.86 6.67
CA ASP A 136 -17.36 4.67 6.38
C ASP A 136 -18.02 4.40 5.00
N GLY A 137 -17.35 3.73 4.07
CA GLY A 137 -17.93 3.60 2.73
C GLY A 137 -17.27 2.65 1.75
N SER A 138 -16.34 1.80 2.19
CA SER A 138 -15.54 1.01 1.24
C SER A 138 -16.15 -0.37 0.98
N ALA A 139 -16.36 -0.70 -0.29
CA ALA A 139 -16.65 -2.06 -0.70
C ALA A 139 -15.42 -2.95 -0.49
N LYS A 140 -15.65 -4.23 -0.19
CA LYS A 140 -14.61 -5.25 -0.08
C LYS A 140 -14.76 -6.22 -1.22
N LEU A 141 -13.66 -6.57 -1.86
CA LEU A 141 -13.66 -7.68 -2.80
C LEU A 141 -13.77 -9.01 -2.03
N PRO A 142 -14.47 -10.03 -2.55
CA PRO A 142 -14.45 -11.37 -1.97
C PRO A 142 -13.03 -11.89 -1.75
N ILE A 143 -12.83 -12.72 -0.71
CA ILE A 143 -11.48 -13.12 -0.29
C ILE A 143 -10.76 -13.95 -1.37
N ASP A 144 -11.49 -14.81 -2.09
CA ASP A 144 -10.91 -15.63 -3.15
C ASP A 144 -10.39 -14.76 -4.30
N GLU A 145 -11.18 -13.79 -4.74
CA GLU A 145 -10.76 -12.82 -5.77
C GLU A 145 -9.62 -11.92 -5.29
N THR A 146 -9.64 -11.54 -4.00
CA THR A 146 -8.56 -10.78 -3.36
C THR A 146 -7.25 -11.57 -3.38
N ASN A 147 -7.30 -12.86 -3.06
CA ASN A 147 -6.13 -13.73 -3.06
C ASN A 147 -5.57 -13.92 -4.47
N VAL A 148 -6.43 -14.06 -5.48
CA VAL A 148 -5.98 -14.10 -6.90
C VAL A 148 -5.25 -12.82 -7.28
N CYS A 149 -5.82 -11.65 -6.96
CA CYS A 149 -5.19 -10.37 -7.26
C CYS A 149 -3.84 -10.19 -6.51
N ALA A 150 -3.77 -10.64 -5.25
CA ALA A 150 -2.54 -10.61 -4.46
C ALA A 150 -1.46 -11.53 -4.98
N LEU A 151 -1.82 -12.76 -5.37
CA LEU A 151 -0.90 -13.71 -5.98
C LEU A 151 -0.34 -13.17 -7.29
N GLN A 152 -1.18 -12.67 -8.20
CA GLN A 152 -0.74 -12.10 -9.48
C GLN A 152 0.23 -10.92 -9.29
N ALA A 153 -0.06 -10.03 -8.34
CA ALA A 153 0.83 -8.93 -8.00
C ALA A 153 2.18 -9.44 -7.45
N PHE A 154 2.15 -10.50 -6.63
CA PHE A 154 3.36 -11.09 -6.06
C PHE A 154 4.20 -11.89 -7.07
N GLU A 155 3.58 -12.65 -7.97
CA GLU A 155 4.24 -13.34 -9.09
C GLU A 155 5.05 -12.35 -9.93
N ARG A 156 4.46 -11.19 -10.24
CA ARG A 156 5.16 -10.11 -10.95
C ARG A 156 6.39 -9.62 -10.19
N LEU A 157 6.28 -9.41 -8.87
CA LEU A 157 7.43 -9.07 -8.03
C LEU A 157 8.49 -10.17 -8.08
N ALA A 158 8.10 -11.44 -7.99
CA ALA A 158 8.99 -12.58 -8.01
C ALA A 158 9.71 -12.76 -9.35
N ASP A 159 9.06 -12.43 -10.46
CA ASP A 159 9.69 -12.39 -11.79
C ASP A 159 10.68 -11.23 -11.93
N PHE A 160 10.35 -10.06 -11.38
CA PHE A 160 11.27 -8.92 -11.38
C PHE A 160 12.46 -9.13 -10.42
N ARG A 161 12.28 -9.92 -9.36
CA ARG A 161 13.25 -10.16 -8.28
C ARG A 161 13.18 -11.63 -7.86
N SER A 162 13.97 -12.48 -8.52
CA SER A 162 13.99 -13.94 -8.33
C SER A 162 14.08 -14.41 -6.87
N LYS A 163 14.73 -13.65 -5.98
CA LYS A 163 14.81 -13.96 -4.54
C LYS A 163 13.45 -14.11 -3.84
N TYR A 164 12.37 -13.54 -4.39
CA TYR A 164 11.04 -13.66 -3.81
C TYR A 164 10.28 -14.92 -4.26
N ARG A 165 10.79 -15.69 -5.23
CA ARG A 165 10.15 -16.93 -5.69
C ARG A 165 9.99 -17.98 -4.59
N GLN A 166 10.86 -17.96 -3.57
CA GLN A 166 10.77 -18.86 -2.42
C GLN A 166 9.45 -18.70 -1.62
N TYR A 167 8.76 -17.57 -1.75
CA TYR A 167 7.48 -17.31 -1.06
C TYR A 167 6.26 -17.70 -1.88
N LEU A 168 6.42 -18.20 -3.13
CA LEU A 168 5.32 -18.67 -3.96
C LEU A 168 4.92 -20.12 -3.65
N SER A 169 5.81 -20.90 -3.04
CA SER A 169 5.60 -22.34 -2.80
C SER A 169 4.67 -22.65 -1.62
N GLU A 170 4.20 -21.63 -0.89
CA GLU A 170 3.40 -21.77 0.34
C GLU A 170 1.99 -21.13 0.22
N ALA A 171 1.56 -20.74 -0.98
CA ALA A 171 0.30 -20.03 -1.22
C ALA A 171 -0.80 -20.90 -1.83
#